data_AF-A0A7W1VQY5-F1
#
_entry.id   AF-A0A7W1VQY5-F1
#
_cell.length_a   1.000
_cell.length_b   1.000
_cell.length_c   1.000
_cell.angle_alpha   90.00
_cell.angle_beta   90.00
_cell.angle_gamma   90.00
#
_symmetry.space_group_name_H-M   'P 1'
#
loop_
_entity.id
_entity.type
_entity.pdbx_description
1 polymer ?
#
loop_
_entity_poly.entity_id
_entity_poly.type
_entity_poly.pdbx_seq_one_letter_code
_entity_poly.pdbx_strand_id
1 'polypeptide(L)' 'MPLTNLAMAEEALSLPSSERADLAKLLVQSLEEDPRTDAAIKADLIRRLNDLLSGKDSGLTFKQVFGSAA' A
#
# COMPACT_ATOMS: atom_id res chain seq x y z
N MET A 1 2.36 1.75 15.98
CA MET A 1 3.24 0.69 15.45
C MET A 1 4.31 1.38 14.62
N PRO A 2 5.57 1.44 15.07
CA PRO A 2 6.61 2.06 14.26
C PRO A 2 6.87 1.17 13.02
N LEU A 3 7.40 1.75 11.95
CA LEU A 3 7.82 1.07 10.72
C LEU A 3 9.04 0.15 10.98
N THR A 4 8.99 -0.73 11.98
CA THR A 4 10.14 -1.41 12.58
C THR A 4 10.60 -2.67 11.87
N ASN A 5 10.46 -2.75 10.55
CA ASN A 5 11.37 -3.63 9.80
C ASN A 5 11.53 -3.12 8.38
N LEU A 6 12.61 -2.38 8.11
CA LEU A 6 12.97 -1.92 6.76
C LEU A 6 13.01 -3.10 5.78
N ALA A 7 13.43 -4.29 6.24
CA ALA A 7 13.41 -5.52 5.47
C ALA A 7 11.99 -5.92 5.01
N MET A 8 10.97 -5.76 5.87
CA MET A 8 9.58 -6.04 5.51
C MET A 8 9.05 -5.03 4.48
N ALA A 9 9.47 -3.77 4.58
CA ALA A 9 9.12 -2.75 3.60
C ALA A 9 9.81 -3.01 2.25
N GLU A 10 11.08 -3.45 2.27
CA GLU A 10 11.82 -3.86 1.07
C GLU A 10 11.18 -5.07 0.40
N GLU A 11 10.82 -6.09 1.18
CA GLU A 11 10.13 -7.27 0.69
C GLU A 11 8.79 -6.91 0.04
N ALA A 12 7.92 -6.19 0.76
CA ALA A 12 6.60 -5.80 0.26
C ALA A 12 6.68 -4.92 -1.01
N LEU A 13 7.65 -4.01 -1.09
CA LEU A 13 7.82 -3.14 -2.27
C LEU A 13 8.54 -3.83 -3.43
N SER A 14 9.17 -4.98 -3.19
CA SER A 14 9.79 -5.82 -4.23
C SER A 14 8.82 -6.81 -4.87
N LEU A 15 7.66 -7.06 -4.24
CA LEU A 15 6.63 -7.93 -4.80
C LEU A 15 6.08 -7.39 -6.14
N PRO A 16 5.62 -8.25 -7.05
CA PRO A 16 4.87 -7.84 -8.23
C PRO A 16 3.65 -6.97 -7.89
N SER A 17 3.24 -6.11 -8.83
CA SER A 17 2.09 -5.21 -8.63
C SER A 17 0.80 -5.95 -8.28
N SER A 18 0.59 -7.16 -8.83
CA SER A 18 -0.56 -8.01 -8.52
C SER A 18 -0.55 -8.47 -7.06
N GLU A 19 0.58 -8.95 -6.56
CA GLU A 19 0.72 -9.42 -5.18
C GLU A 19 0.62 -8.26 -4.19
N ARG A 20 1.14 -7.07 -4.56
CA ARG A 20 0.92 -5.85 -3.77
C ARG A 20 -0.55 -5.43 -3.74
N ALA A 21 -1.30 -5.64 -4.82
CA ALA A 21 -2.72 -5.34 -4.85
C ALA A 21 -3.52 -6.26 -3.91
N ASP A 22 -3.13 -7.53 -3.79
CA ASP A 22 -3.72 -8.45 -2.83
C ASP A 22 -3.46 -8.01 -1.38
N LEU A 23 -2.24 -7.56 -1.06
CA LEU A 23 -1.92 -6.98 0.25
C LEU A 23 -2.72 -5.71 0.53
N ALA A 24 -2.85 -4.82 -0.45
CA ALA A 24 -3.63 -3.59 -0.33
C ALA A 24 -5.13 -3.89 -0.14
N LYS A 25 -5.66 -4.94 -0.76
CA LYS A 25 -7.04 -5.42 -0.53
C LYS A 25 -7.22 -5.91 0.91
N LEU A 26 -6.29 -6.70 1.43
CA LEU A 26 -6.33 -7.17 2.83
C LEU A 26 -6.29 -5.98 3.82
N LEU A 27 -5.49 -4.95 3.53
CA LEU A 27 -5.49 -3.72 4.32
C LEU A 27 -6.86 -3.04 4.32
N VAL A 28 -7.46 -2.82 3.15
CA VAL A 28 -8.79 -2.19 3.04
C VAL A 28 -9.84 -3.01 3.80
N GLN A 29 -9.83 -4.34 3.66
CA GLN A 29 -10.73 -5.25 4.36
C GLN A 29 -10.58 -5.14 5.89
N SER A 30 -9.34 -5.08 6.39
CA SER A 30 -9.07 -4.93 7.83
C SER A 30 -9.61 -3.63 8.42
N LEU A 31 -9.79 -2.60 7.60
CA LEU A 31 -10.26 -1.28 8.00
C LEU A 31 -11.79 -1.12 7.91
N GLU A 32 -12.51 -2.05 7.27
CA GLU A 32 -13.96 -1.90 7.09
C GLU A 32 -14.75 -2.00 8.39
N GLU A 33 -14.26 -2.82 9.31
CA GLU A 33 -14.89 -3.08 10.60
C GLU A 33 -14.27 -2.23 11.72
N ASP A 34 -13.25 -1.42 11.43
CA ASP A 34 -12.60 -0.57 12.43
C ASP A 34 -13.31 0.80 12.53
N PRO A 35 -14.05 1.07 13.62
CA PRO A 35 -14.79 2.32 13.81
C PRO A 35 -13.89 3.54 14.01
N ARG A 36 -12.57 3.34 14.16
CA ARG A 36 -11.58 4.42 14.30
C ARG A 36 -11.02 4.87 12.95
N THR A 37 -11.40 4.21 11.86
CA THR A 37 -10.93 4.54 10.52
C THR A 37 -11.64 5.78 9.98
N ASP A 38 -10.86 6.76 9.54
CA ASP A 38 -11.37 7.92 8.82
C ASP A 38 -11.93 7.50 7.45
N ALA A 39 -13.20 7.85 7.19
CA ALA A 39 -13.88 7.53 5.93
C ALA A 39 -13.16 8.10 4.69
N ALA A 40 -12.51 9.26 4.82
CA ALA A 40 -11.73 9.85 3.74
C ALA A 40 -10.46 9.04 3.43
N ILE A 41 -9.81 8.52 4.47
CA ILE A 41 -8.65 7.62 4.31
C ILE A 41 -9.09 6.31 3.63
N LYS A 42 -10.22 5.73 4.05
CA LYS A 42 -10.75 4.50 3.43
C LYS A 42 -11.06 4.71 1.95
N ALA A 43 -11.69 5.83 1.60
CA ALA A 43 -11.99 6.17 0.20
C ALA A 43 -10.72 6.32 -0.65
N ASP A 44 -9.69 6.98 -0.13
CA ASP A 44 -8.42 7.13 -0.85
C ASP A 44 -7.70 5.79 -1.04
N LEU A 45 -7.70 4.91 -0.02
CA LEU A 45 -7.11 3.57 -0.12
C LEU A 45 -7.81 2.71 -1.18
N ILE A 46 -9.15 2.75 -1.24
CA ILE A 46 -9.93 2.04 -2.27
C ILE A 46 -9.60 2.58 -3.66
N ARG A 47 -9.51 3.92 -3.81
CA ARG A 47 -9.13 4.55 -5.08
C ARG A 47 -7.75 4.08 -5.54
N ARG A 48 -6.76 4.10 -4.64
CA ARG A 48 -5.39 3.68 -4.94
C ARG A 48 -5.30 2.19 -5.28
N LEU A 49 -6.08 1.34 -4.61
CA LEU A 49 -6.19 -0.08 -4.98
C LEU A 49 -6.72 -0.26 -6.41
N ASN A 50 -7.75 0.48 -6.80
CA ASN A 50 -8.30 0.42 -8.15
C ASN A 50 -7.29 0.93 -9.22
N ASP A 51 -6.58 2.02 -8.93
CA ASP A 51 -5.53 2.54 -9.81
C ASP A 51 -4.39 1.49 -9.97
N LEU A 52 -4.06 0.74 -8.91
CA LEU A 52 -3.09 -0.35 -8.95
C LEU A 52 -3.56 -1.56 -9.76
N LEU A 53 -4.80 -2.02 -9.52
CA LEU A 53 -5.39 -3.16 -10.24
C LEU A 53 -5.60 -2.89 -11.73
N SER A 54 -5.92 -1.65 -12.09
CA SER A 54 -6.09 -1.24 -13.49
C SER A 54 -4.75 -1.04 -14.23
N GLY A 55 -3.62 -1.08 -13.51
CA GLY A 55 -2.29 -0.79 -14.08
C GLY A 55 -2.08 0.69 -14.42
N LYS A 56 -3.02 1.57 -14.06
CA LYS A 56 -2.90 3.02 -14.22
C LYS A 56 -1.82 3.61 -13.32
N ASP A 57 -1.65 3.02 -12.13
CA ASP A 57 -0.56 3.32 -11.20
C ASP A 57 0.16 2.02 -10.85
N SER A 58 1.45 1.91 -11.16
CA SER A 58 2.25 0.73 -10.78
C SER A 58 2.61 0.70 -9.29
N GLY A 59 2.29 1.75 -8.54
CA GLY A 59 2.76 1.98 -7.18
C GLY A 59 4.22 2.44 -7.13
N LEU A 60 4.69 2.68 -5.91
CA LEU A 60 6.06 3.12 -5.64
C LEU A 60 6.99 1.91 -5.46
N THR A 61 8.22 2.06 -5.93
CA THR A 61 9.32 1.12 -5.65
C THR A 61 9.99 1.44 -4.32
N PHE A 62 10.70 0.47 -3.74
CA PHE A 62 11.46 0.68 -2.50
C PHE A 62 12.41 1.88 -2.59
N LYS A 63 13.13 2.04 -3.71
CA LYS A 63 14.03 3.16 -3.93
C LYS A 63 13.31 4.51 -4.01
N GLN A 64 12.08 4.57 -4.50
CA GLN A 64 11.30 5.81 -4.51
C GLN A 64 10.78 6.19 -3.12
N VAL A 65 10.58 5.22 -2.23
CA VAL A 65 10.10 5.45 -0.86
C VAL A 65 11.25 5.73 0.11
N PHE A 66 12.37 5.00 -0.02
CA PHE A 66 13.47 5.01 0.94
C PHE A 66 14.82 5.46 0.36
N GLY A 67 14.92 5.64 -0.96
CA GLY A 67 16.12 6.19 -1.58
C GLY A 67 16.27 7.66 -1.21
N SER A 68 17.43 8.05 -0.70
CA SER A 68 17.76 9.46 -0.50
C SER A 68 17.59 10.22 -1.82
N ALA A 69 16.88 11.34 -1.77
CA ALA A 69 16.96 12.33 -2.84
C ALA A 69 18.44 12.74 -2.94
N ALA A 70 19.05 12.48 -4.10
CA ALA A 70 20.39 12.96 -4.40
C ALA A 70 20.39 14.49 -4.53
#